data_AF-A0A945HK08-F1
#
_entry.id   AF-A0A945HK08-F1
#
_cell.length_a   1.000
_cell.length_b   1.000
_cell.length_c   1.000
_cell.angle_alpha   90.00
_cell.angle_beta   90.00
_cell.angle_gamma   90.00
#
_symmetry.space_group_name_H-M   'P 1'
#
loop_
_entity.id
_entity.type
_entity.pdbx_description
1 polymer ?
#
loop_
_entity_poly.entity_id
_entity_poly.type
_entity_poly.pdbx_seq_one_letter_code
_entity_poly.pdbx_strand_id
1 'polypeptide(L)'
;MKRIKEYKKLFKVEGPIDLKELKKAYRGLVKEWHPDKFLEEDQKAEAEIKSTQIIDGYHFLVSIAPETKEANLEAYKKTITEFQVADWHHKSMLLEVTFTDGNSYEYFGVSKILFGKFVNAKSMNNFGKRNIFNSFIYRKSMKASATA
;
A
#
# COMPACT_ATOMS: atom_id res chain seq x y z
N MET A 1 -7.91 -3.97 -5.57
CA MET A 1 -7.38 -5.34 -5.78
C MET A 1 -6.77 -5.57 -7.16
N LYS A 2 -7.28 -4.98 -8.26
CA LYS A 2 -6.64 -5.09 -9.59
C LYS A 2 -5.17 -4.63 -9.60
N ARG A 3 -4.89 -3.44 -9.03
CA ARG A 3 -3.53 -2.90 -8.85
C ARG A 3 -2.54 -3.87 -8.17
N ILE A 4 -2.94 -4.50 -7.06
CA ILE A 4 -2.09 -5.50 -6.37
C ILE A 4 -1.79 -6.68 -7.31
N LYS A 5 -2.80 -7.20 -8.02
CA LYS A 5 -2.63 -8.32 -8.95
C LYS A 5 -1.74 -7.95 -10.14
N GLU A 6 -1.90 -6.75 -10.68
CA GLU A 6 -1.10 -6.22 -11.79
C GLU A 6 0.37 -6.10 -11.40
N TYR A 7 0.68 -5.53 -10.23
CA TYR A 7 2.08 -5.49 -9.76
C TYR A 7 2.62 -6.87 -9.45
N LYS A 8 1.87 -7.75 -8.78
CA LYS A 8 2.33 -9.12 -8.57
C LYS A 8 2.65 -9.83 -9.89
N LYS A 9 1.84 -9.62 -10.93
CA LYS A 9 2.10 -10.14 -12.27
C LYS A 9 3.35 -9.52 -12.90
N LEU A 10 3.54 -8.20 -12.78
CA LEU A 10 4.72 -7.49 -13.29
C LEU A 10 6.02 -8.05 -12.71
N PHE A 11 6.03 -8.33 -11.40
CA PHE A 11 7.18 -8.88 -10.68
C PHE A 11 7.23 -10.41 -10.65
N LYS A 12 6.29 -11.10 -11.33
CA LYS A 12 6.17 -12.57 -11.34
C LYS A 12 6.12 -13.18 -9.93
N VAL A 13 5.40 -12.53 -9.02
CA VAL A 13 5.22 -12.99 -7.63
C VAL A 13 4.07 -13.99 -7.58
N GLU A 14 4.40 -15.27 -7.48
CA GLU A 14 3.47 -16.39 -7.36
C GLU A 14 3.29 -16.82 -5.89
N GLY A 15 2.99 -15.88 -4.99
CA GLY A 15 2.86 -16.21 -3.57
C GLY A 15 2.79 -15.02 -2.62
N PRO A 16 3.14 -15.24 -1.33
CA PRO A 16 3.53 -14.16 -0.42
C PRO A 16 4.66 -13.32 -1.03
N ILE A 17 4.71 -12.05 -0.67
CA ILE A 17 5.74 -11.14 -1.20
C ILE A 17 7.02 -11.38 -0.40
N ASP A 18 8.03 -11.97 -1.03
CA ASP A 18 9.40 -12.06 -0.50
C ASP A 18 10.19 -10.82 -0.92
N LEU A 19 10.77 -10.08 0.05
CA LEU A 19 11.44 -8.82 -0.26
C LEU A 19 12.74 -9.02 -1.04
N LYS A 20 13.44 -10.14 -0.86
CA LYS A 20 14.71 -10.43 -1.52
C LYS A 20 14.49 -10.75 -3.00
N GLU A 21 13.51 -11.59 -3.31
CA GLU A 21 13.11 -11.92 -4.68
C GLU A 21 12.52 -10.70 -5.39
N LEU A 22 11.65 -9.95 -4.73
CA LEU A 22 11.07 -8.72 -5.27
C LEU A 22 12.16 -7.71 -5.63
N LYS A 23 13.15 -7.51 -4.75
CA LYS A 23 14.29 -6.62 -4.99
C LYS A 23 15.17 -7.10 -6.15
N LYS A 24 15.36 -8.41 -6.31
CA LYS A 24 16.08 -9.00 -7.45
C LYS A 24 15.32 -8.76 -8.76
N ALA A 25 14.02 -9.03 -8.79
CA ALA A 25 13.16 -8.79 -9.95
C ALA A 25 13.13 -7.30 -10.34
N TYR A 26 13.00 -6.40 -9.36
CA TYR A 26 13.07 -4.95 -9.56
C TYR A 26 14.34 -4.50 -10.27
N ARG A 27 15.51 -4.91 -9.78
CA ARG A 27 16.79 -4.54 -10.40
C ARG A 27 16.91 -5.06 -11.83
N GLY A 28 16.39 -6.26 -12.09
CA GLY A 28 16.34 -6.83 -13.44
C GLY A 28 15.48 -5.99 -14.38
N LEU A 29 14.25 -5.67 -13.97
CA LEU A 29 13.29 -4.90 -14.76
C LEU A 29 13.76 -3.45 -15.01
N VAL A 30 14.32 -2.78 -14.01
CA VAL A 30 14.87 -1.41 -14.18
C VAL A 30 16.03 -1.41 -15.19
N LYS A 31 16.91 -2.42 -15.13
CA LYS A 31 18.00 -2.57 -16.11
C LYS A 31 17.48 -2.87 -17.52
N GLU A 32 16.40 -3.64 -17.61
CA GLU A 32 15.79 -4.01 -18.89
C GLU A 32 15.09 -2.83 -19.58
N TRP A 33 14.40 -2.00 -18.78
CA TRP A 33 13.55 -0.90 -19.22
C TRP A 33 14.15 0.49 -18.92
N HIS A 34 15.47 0.60 -18.82
CA HIS A 34 16.12 1.90 -18.66
C HIS A 34 16.04 2.69 -19.98
N PRO A 35 15.56 3.96 -19.99
CA PRO A 35 15.40 4.74 -21.21
C PRO A 35 16.67 4.84 -22.06
N ASP A 36 17.85 4.97 -21.44
CA ASP A 36 19.15 5.02 -22.14
C ASP A 36 19.48 3.78 -22.99
N LYS A 37 18.79 2.66 -22.77
CA LYS A 37 18.99 1.44 -23.56
C LYS A 37 18.32 1.52 -24.94
N PHE A 38 17.41 2.47 -25.14
CA PHE A 38 16.63 2.63 -26.35
C PHE A 38 17.12 3.85 -27.13
N LEU A 39 17.22 3.72 -28.46
CA LEU A 39 17.72 4.78 -29.34
C LEU A 39 16.56 5.60 -29.93
N GLU A 40 15.52 4.90 -30.38
CA GLU A 40 14.31 5.47 -30.97
C GLU A 40 13.45 6.19 -29.93
N GLU A 41 12.87 7.33 -30.31
CA GLU A 41 12.09 8.19 -29.42
C GLU A 41 10.83 7.49 -28.87
N ASP A 42 10.12 6.76 -29.72
CA ASP A 42 8.93 5.98 -29.32
C ASP A 42 9.27 4.90 -28.27
N GLN A 43 10.42 4.24 -28.42
CA GLN A 43 10.87 3.21 -27.50
C GLN A 43 11.33 3.80 -26.16
N LYS A 44 11.95 5.00 -26.18
CA LYS A 44 12.28 5.74 -24.95
C LYS A 44 11.03 6.12 -24.17
N ALA A 45 10.00 6.62 -24.86
CA ALA A 45 8.72 6.97 -24.23
C ALA A 45 8.05 5.73 -23.59
N GLU A 46 8.04 4.58 -24.28
CA GLU A 46 7.53 3.34 -23.70
C GLU A 46 8.36 2.90 -22.48
N ALA A 47 9.68 2.97 -22.56
CA ALA A 47 10.58 2.64 -21.47
C ALA A 47 10.37 3.55 -20.24
N GLU A 48 10.15 4.84 -20.45
CA GLU A 48 9.86 5.78 -19.36
C GLU A 48 8.55 5.43 -18.63
N ILE A 49 7.49 5.13 -19.38
CA ILE A 49 6.21 4.68 -18.81
C ILE A 49 6.39 3.37 -18.03
N LYS A 50 7.10 2.40 -18.62
CA LYS A 50 7.36 1.10 -17.98
C LYS A 50 8.22 1.23 -16.74
N SER A 51 9.29 2.01 -16.80
CA SER A 51 10.20 2.24 -15.67
C SER A 51 9.46 2.85 -14.49
N THR A 52 8.59 3.83 -14.74
CA THR A 52 7.74 4.46 -13.73
C THR A 52 6.77 3.44 -13.10
N GLN A 53 6.13 2.60 -13.92
CA GLN A 53 5.26 1.51 -13.43
C GLN A 53 6.02 0.48 -12.59
N ILE A 54 7.26 0.16 -12.97
CA ILE A 54 8.14 -0.74 -12.22
C ILE A 54 8.49 -0.14 -10.86
N ILE A 55 8.90 1.13 -10.82
CA ILE A 55 9.26 1.82 -9.57
C ILE A 55 8.06 1.89 -8.62
N ASP A 56 6.92 2.36 -9.11
CA ASP A 56 5.68 2.46 -8.31
C ASP A 56 5.23 1.08 -7.82
N GLY A 57 5.22 0.07 -8.69
CA GLY A 57 4.86 -1.29 -8.34
C GLY A 57 5.77 -1.90 -7.28
N TYR A 58 7.09 -1.65 -7.36
CA TYR A 58 8.06 -2.11 -6.37
C TYR A 58 7.78 -1.50 -5.01
N HIS A 59 7.71 -0.16 -4.91
CA HIS A 59 7.44 0.52 -3.64
C HIS A 59 6.09 0.12 -3.05
N PHE A 60 5.07 -0.03 -3.88
CA PHE A 60 3.77 -0.51 -3.47
C PHE A 60 3.85 -1.93 -2.87
N LEU A 61 4.46 -2.89 -3.57
CA LEU A 61 4.55 -4.26 -3.07
C LEU A 61 5.39 -4.39 -1.80
N VAL A 62 6.49 -3.64 -1.69
CA VAL A 62 7.27 -3.54 -0.45
C VAL A 62 6.38 -3.07 0.69
N SER A 63 5.58 -2.02 0.49
CA SER A 63 4.74 -1.43 1.55
C SER A 63 3.64 -2.35 2.10
N ILE A 64 3.24 -3.39 1.36
CA ILE A 64 2.25 -4.39 1.78
C ILE A 64 2.85 -5.78 2.05
N ALA A 65 4.19 -5.91 1.97
CA ALA A 65 4.86 -7.19 2.15
C ALA A 65 4.70 -7.69 3.62
N PRO A 66 4.58 -9.01 3.85
CA PRO A 66 4.51 -9.57 5.20
C PRO A 66 5.66 -9.12 6.09
N GLU A 67 6.90 -9.13 5.59
CA GLU A 67 8.10 -8.68 6.32
C GLU A 67 7.99 -7.20 6.74
N THR A 68 7.54 -6.32 5.84
CA THR A 68 7.33 -4.90 6.16
C THR A 68 6.20 -4.71 7.16
N LYS A 69 5.14 -5.51 7.06
CA LYS A 69 4.04 -5.47 8.02
C LYS A 69 4.48 -5.93 9.41
N GLU A 70 5.28 -6.99 9.49
CA GLU A 70 5.82 -7.52 10.74
C GLU A 70 6.76 -6.51 11.41
N ALA A 71 7.69 -5.92 10.66
CA ALA A 71 8.60 -4.89 11.16
C ALA A 71 7.89 -3.65 11.72
N ASN A 72 6.67 -3.35 11.26
CA ASN A 72 5.87 -2.21 11.71
C ASN A 72 4.68 -2.59 12.61
N LEU A 73 4.55 -3.87 12.98
CA LEU A 73 3.35 -4.40 13.62
C LEU A 73 3.09 -3.77 15.00
N GLU A 74 4.15 -3.58 15.78
CA GLU A 74 4.04 -2.98 17.12
C GLU A 74 3.54 -1.54 17.04
N ALA A 75 4.18 -0.70 16.21
CA ALA A 75 3.76 0.68 15.99
C ALA A 75 2.33 0.77 15.44
N TYR A 76 1.96 -0.14 14.55
CA TYR A 76 0.60 -0.21 14.03
C TYR A 76 -0.44 -0.57 15.11
N LYS A 77 -0.15 -1.60 15.93
CA LYS A 77 -1.02 -2.01 17.04
C LYS A 77 -1.21 -0.88 18.04
N LYS A 78 -0.14 -0.14 18.35
CA LYS A 78 -0.20 1.06 19.17
C LYS A 78 -1.17 2.09 18.58
N THR A 79 -0.97 2.41 17.29
CA THR A 79 -1.81 3.38 16.55
C THR A 79 -3.30 3.05 16.67
N ILE A 80 -3.69 1.84 16.28
CA ILE A 80 -5.12 1.46 16.22
C ILE A 80 -5.75 1.22 17.60
N THR A 81 -4.94 1.07 18.65
CA THR A 81 -5.41 0.79 20.01
C THR A 81 -5.53 2.05 20.85
N GLU A 82 -4.53 2.92 20.81
CA GLU A 82 -4.40 4.09 21.68
C GLU A 82 -4.97 5.37 21.06
N PHE A 83 -4.99 5.49 19.74
CA PHE A 83 -5.38 6.72 19.05
C PHE A 83 -6.73 6.61 18.37
N GLN A 84 -7.42 7.75 18.25
CA GLN A 84 -8.75 7.82 17.64
C GLN A 84 -8.63 8.04 16.13
N VAL A 85 -9.68 7.67 15.38
CA VAL A 85 -9.79 8.07 13.98
C VAL A 85 -10.03 9.58 13.93
N ALA A 86 -9.13 10.31 13.26
CA ALA A 86 -9.20 11.75 13.09
C ALA A 86 -9.87 12.13 11.76
N ASP A 87 -9.55 11.41 10.68
CA ASP A 87 -10.10 11.64 9.35
C ASP A 87 -10.13 10.35 8.53
N TRP A 88 -10.90 10.33 7.44
CA TRP A 88 -10.97 9.19 6.53
C TRP A 88 -11.36 9.61 5.11
N HIS A 89 -10.91 8.82 4.13
CA HIS A 89 -11.35 8.93 2.74
C HIS A 89 -11.64 7.55 2.16
N HIS A 90 -12.80 7.38 1.52
CA HIS A 90 -13.14 6.14 0.83
C HIS A 90 -13.33 6.37 -0.66
N LYS A 91 -12.58 5.63 -1.47
CA LYS A 91 -12.71 5.65 -2.93
C LYS A 91 -12.73 4.22 -3.46
N SER A 92 -13.85 3.85 -4.08
CA SER A 92 -14.06 2.52 -4.67
C SER A 92 -13.94 1.40 -3.63
N MET A 93 -12.76 0.78 -3.50
CA MET A 93 -12.48 -0.32 -2.57
C MET A 93 -11.27 -0.02 -1.68
N LEU A 94 -10.91 1.25 -1.55
CA LEU A 94 -9.79 1.73 -0.77
C LEU A 94 -10.33 2.67 0.32
N LEU A 95 -10.05 2.34 1.57
CA LEU A 95 -10.31 3.20 2.71
C LEU A 95 -8.97 3.71 3.23
N GLU A 96 -8.78 5.02 3.24
CA GLU A 96 -7.70 5.68 3.96
C GLU A 96 -8.23 6.20 5.30
N VAL A 97 -7.46 6.01 6.37
CA VAL A 97 -7.79 6.46 7.73
C VAL A 97 -6.58 7.16 8.32
N THR A 98 -6.78 8.38 8.78
CA THR A 98 -5.80 9.16 9.55
C THR A 98 -6.16 9.08 11.02
N PHE A 99 -5.19 8.77 11.87
CA PHE A 99 -5.35 8.68 13.32
C PHE A 99 -4.86 9.95 14.02
N THR A 100 -5.27 10.14 15.27
CA THR A 100 -4.91 11.33 16.06
C THR A 100 -3.43 11.43 16.43
N ASP A 101 -2.64 10.37 16.21
CA ASP A 101 -1.16 10.43 16.27
C ASP A 101 -0.52 10.95 14.98
N GLY A 102 -1.32 11.32 13.97
CA GLY A 102 -0.87 11.81 12.67
C GLY A 102 -0.46 10.71 11.70
N ASN A 103 -0.57 9.42 12.04
CA ASN A 103 -0.31 8.34 11.10
C ASN A 103 -1.53 8.07 10.22
N SER A 104 -1.29 7.81 8.93
CA SER A 104 -2.35 7.41 7.98
C SER A 104 -2.09 6.03 7.41
N TYR A 105 -3.17 5.26 7.28
CA TYR A 105 -3.16 3.90 6.77
C TYR A 105 -4.21 3.71 5.68
N GLU A 106 -3.81 3.03 4.61
CA GLU A 106 -4.68 2.59 3.53
C GLU A 106 -5.08 1.13 3.74
N TYR A 107 -6.38 0.83 3.64
CA TYR A 107 -6.98 -0.48 3.76
C TYR A 107 -7.61 -0.90 2.43
N PHE A 108 -7.09 -1.98 1.85
CA PHE A 108 -7.47 -2.45 0.52
C PHE A 108 -8.56 -3.51 0.58
N GLY A 109 -9.65 -3.30 -0.15
CA GLY A 109 -10.77 -4.23 -0.28
C GLY A 109 -12.01 -3.82 0.53
N VAL A 110 -11.99 -2.68 1.21
CA VAL A 110 -13.13 -2.19 2.01
C VAL A 110 -14.25 -1.76 1.07
N SER A 111 -15.37 -2.49 1.07
CA SER A 111 -16.52 -2.21 0.21
C SER A 111 -17.29 -0.97 0.67
N LYS A 112 -18.04 -0.33 -0.24
CA LYS A 112 -18.91 0.81 0.09
C LYS A 112 -19.91 0.48 1.20
N ILE A 113 -20.43 -0.75 1.23
CA ILE A 113 -21.37 -1.21 2.27
C ILE A 113 -20.66 -1.28 3.63
N LEU A 114 -19.48 -1.91 3.69
CA LEU A 114 -18.72 -2.01 4.94
C LEU A 114 -18.28 -0.63 5.44
N PHE A 115 -17.84 0.23 4.52
CA PHE A 115 -17.51 1.62 4.80
C PHE A 115 -18.70 2.40 5.35
N GLY A 116 -19.90 2.24 4.77
CA GLY A 116 -21.13 2.83 5.31
C GLY A 116 -21.42 2.39 6.75
N LYS A 117 -21.14 1.12 7.11
CA LYS A 117 -21.26 0.65 8.50
C LYS A 117 -20.19 1.25 9.42
N PHE A 118 -18.97 1.49 8.91
CA PHE A 118 -17.87 2.08 9.66
C PHE A 118 -18.18 3.52 10.08
N VAL A 119 -18.63 4.38 9.16
CA VAL A 119 -18.92 5.79 9.44
C VAL A 119 -20.15 6.01 10.31
N ASN A 120 -21.11 5.07 10.28
CA ASN A 120 -22.33 5.12 11.09
C ASN A 120 -22.20 4.34 12.41
N ALA A 121 -21.03 3.77 12.72
CA ALA A 121 -20.85 3.01 13.94
C ALA A 121 -20.83 3.92 15.17
N LYS A 122 -21.40 3.45 16.29
CA LYS A 122 -21.34 4.14 17.59
C LYS A 122 -19.91 4.47 18.02
N SER A 123 -18.94 3.64 17.63
CA SER A 123 -17.51 3.88 17.82
C SER A 123 -16.77 3.40 16.59
N MET A 124 -16.24 4.35 15.83
CA MET A 124 -15.52 4.10 14.59
C MET A 124 -14.24 3.29 14.84
N ASN A 125 -13.50 3.59 15.93
CA ASN A 125 -12.31 2.83 16.34
C ASN A 125 -12.61 1.38 16.70
N ASN A 126 -13.67 1.11 17.48
CA ASN A 126 -14.03 -0.26 17.85
C ASN A 126 -14.56 -1.06 16.66
N PHE A 127 -15.37 -0.42 15.81
CA PHE A 127 -15.82 -1.05 14.57
C PHE A 127 -14.64 -1.35 13.64
N GLY A 128 -13.75 -0.37 13.43
CA GLY A 128 -12.55 -0.50 12.62
C GLY A 128 -11.65 -1.64 13.09
N LYS A 129 -11.32 -1.70 14.39
CA LYS A 129 -10.52 -2.80 14.97
C LYS A 129 -11.10 -4.18 14.72
N ARG A 130 -12.42 -4.33 14.83
CA ARG A 130 -13.12 -5.62 14.71
C ARG A 130 -13.33 -6.06 13.27
N ASN A 131 -13.54 -5.12 12.35
CA ASN A 131 -14.03 -5.44 11.02
C ASN A 131 -13.09 -5.03 9.89
N ILE A 132 -12.14 -4.12 10.12
CA ILE A 132 -11.31 -3.52 9.05
C ILE A 132 -9.82 -3.63 9.36
N PHE A 133 -9.36 -3.00 10.45
CA PHE A 133 -7.95 -2.72 10.72
C PHE A 133 -7.09 -3.99 10.87
N ASN A 134 -7.67 -5.09 11.34
CA ASN A 134 -6.97 -6.37 11.50
C ASN A 134 -7.31 -7.39 10.41
N SER A 135 -8.24 -7.06 9.51
CA SER A 135 -8.85 -8.02 8.57
C SER A 135 -8.45 -7.79 7.12
N PHE A 136 -8.08 -6.56 6.76
CA PHE A 136 -7.74 -6.20 5.38
C PHE A 136 -6.22 -6.05 5.21
N ILE A 137 -5.76 -6.23 3.98
CA ILE A 137 -4.41 -5.82 3.59
C ILE A 137 -4.33 -4.31 3.80
N TYR A 138 -3.27 -3.85 4.45
CA TYR A 138 -3.05 -2.43 4.69
C TYR A 138 -1.60 -2.05 4.43
N ARG A 139 -1.38 -0.75 4.21
CA ARG A 139 -0.06 -0.12 4.27
C ARG A 139 -0.13 1.21 4.96
N LYS A 140 1.01 1.70 5.44
CA LYS A 140 1.15 3.06 5.94
C LYS A 140 1.28 4.03 4.75
N SER A 141 0.36 4.98 4.59
CA SER A 141 0.37 5.96 3.50
C SER A 141 1.12 7.24 3.88
N MET A 142 1.05 7.63 5.16
CA MET A 142 1.75 8.79 5.70
C MET A 142 2.37 8.48 7.06
N LYS A 143 3.62 8.91 7.26
CA LYS A 143 4.25 8.92 8.58
C LYS A 143 3.84 10.20 9.27
N ALA A 144 3.44 10.11 10.54
CA ALA A 144 3.30 11.28 11.39
C ALA A 144 4.53 12.18 11.19
N SER A 145 4.31 13.42 10.75
CA SER A 145 5.37 14.40 10.70
C SER A 145 5.93 14.50 12.11
N ALA A 146 7.22 14.24 12.29
CA ALA A 146 7.88 14.64 13.52
C ALA A 146 7.71 16.16 13.59
N THR A 147 6.76 16.63 14.40
CA THR A 147 6.74 18.02 14.81
C THR A 147 8.07 18.25 15.53
N ALA A 148 8.96 18.98 14.86
CA ALA A 148 10.19 19.50 15.42
C ALA A 148 9.88 20.44 16.58
#